data_AF-A0A973BQZ5-F1
#
_entry.id   AF-A0A973BQZ5-F1
#
_cell.length_a   1.000
_cell.length_b   1.000
_cell.length_c   1.000
_cell.angle_alpha   90.00
_cell.angle_beta   90.00
_cell.angle_gamma   90.00
#
_symmetry.space_group_name_H-M   'P 1'
#
loop_
_entity.id
_entity.type
_entity.pdbx_description
1 polymer ?
#
loop_
_entity_poly.entity_id
_entity_poly.type
_entity_poly.pdbx_seq_one_letter_code
_entity_poly.pdbx_strand_id
1 'polypeptide(L)'
;GVRAMALNMANAIHSAPAQKEYQDMVELYTMAVNPRLKTKMYSSSCYLPVPQLSKAIAHSVAKCLCDRVDFPRLINTMHDKGARVFIEMGPGRSLCSWTDKILDFGVQEVDARRKPRVAVPVNAKGTSDELTYLRALAKLISHGVTLDIKTLFKGSIIVNKAKKEL
;
A
#
# COMPACT_ATOMS: atom_id res chain seq x y z
N GLY A 1 -24.89 13.11 14.78
CA GLY A 1 -25.20 13.43 13.37
C GLY A 1 -24.29 12.64 12.46
N VAL A 2 -24.74 12.31 11.25
CA VAL A 2 -23.92 11.60 10.25
C VAL A 2 -23.23 12.63 9.36
N ARG A 3 -21.93 12.45 9.09
CA ARG A 3 -21.18 13.28 8.15
C ARG A 3 -21.24 12.66 6.75
N ALA A 4 -21.80 13.39 5.79
CA ALA A 4 -21.74 13.05 4.38
C ALA A 4 -20.81 14.02 3.64
N MET A 5 -20.10 13.53 2.63
CA MET A 5 -19.24 14.34 1.77
C MET A 5 -19.34 13.82 0.35
N ALA A 6 -19.69 14.68 -0.60
CA ALA A 6 -19.68 14.33 -2.01
C ALA A 6 -18.25 14.15 -2.51
N LEU A 7 -18.03 13.13 -3.34
CA LEU A 7 -16.75 12.89 -4.00
C LEU A 7 -16.83 13.45 -5.43
N ASN A 8 -15.82 14.21 -5.83
CA ASN A 8 -15.68 14.68 -7.21
C ASN A 8 -15.01 13.58 -8.04
N MET A 9 -15.79 12.66 -8.59
CA MET A 9 -15.32 11.55 -9.43
C MET A 9 -16.07 11.54 -10.74
N ALA A 10 -15.35 11.35 -11.85
CA ALA A 10 -15.96 11.29 -13.18
C ALA A 10 -16.83 10.03 -13.38
N ASN A 11 -16.43 8.91 -12.78
CA ASN A 11 -17.06 7.61 -12.96
C ASN A 11 -17.48 6.99 -11.63
N ALA A 12 -18.65 6.34 -11.61
CA ALA A 12 -19.14 5.59 -10.46
C ALA A 12 -18.63 4.14 -10.50
N ILE A 13 -17.39 3.92 -10.06
CA ILE A 13 -16.83 2.57 -9.88
C ILE A 13 -17.44 1.87 -8.66
N HIS A 14 -17.26 0.54 -8.56
CA HIS A 14 -17.79 -0.31 -7.48
C HIS A 14 -19.33 -0.28 -7.36
N SER A 15 -20.02 -0.19 -8.50
CA SER A 15 -21.46 0.05 -8.58
C SER A 15 -22.13 -0.87 -9.61
N ALA A 16 -23.46 -0.98 -9.55
CA ALA A 16 -24.22 -1.77 -10.52
C ALA A 16 -24.01 -1.32 -11.99
N PRO A 17 -23.90 -0.01 -12.31
CA PRO A 17 -23.48 0.42 -13.65
C PRO A 17 -22.12 -0.13 -14.09
N ALA A 18 -21.11 -0.12 -13.21
CA ALA A 18 -19.77 -0.61 -13.54
C ALA A 18 -19.76 -2.11 -13.90
N GLN A 19 -20.69 -2.90 -13.37
CA GLN A 19 -20.80 -4.33 -13.69
C GLN A 19 -21.18 -4.61 -15.15
N LYS A 20 -21.84 -3.66 -15.83
CA LYS A 20 -22.18 -3.81 -17.25
C LYS A 20 -20.94 -3.84 -18.14
N GLU A 21 -19.90 -3.12 -17.72
CA GLU A 21 -18.61 -3.01 -18.41
C GLU A 21 -17.64 -4.14 -18.04
N TYR A 22 -18.06 -5.12 -17.24
CA TYR A 22 -17.15 -6.14 -16.71
C TYR A 22 -16.41 -6.91 -17.81
N GLN A 23 -17.13 -7.33 -18.86
CA GLN A 23 -16.51 -8.10 -19.95
C GLN A 23 -15.55 -7.24 -20.77
N ASP A 24 -15.93 -5.99 -21.05
CA ASP A 24 -15.09 -5.04 -21.78
C ASP A 24 -13.79 -4.76 -21.00
N MET A 25 -13.87 -4.67 -19.67
CA MET A 25 -12.68 -4.56 -18.80
C MET A 25 -11.82 -5.83 -18.85
N VAL A 26 -12.43 -7.01 -18.85
CA VAL A 26 -11.68 -8.28 -18.97
C VAL A 26 -10.96 -8.33 -20.31
N GLU A 27 -11.63 -7.99 -21.41
CA GLU A 27 -11.03 -7.95 -22.74
C GLU A 27 -9.85 -6.95 -22.78
N LEU A 28 -10.09 -5.72 -22.34
CA LEU A 28 -9.08 -4.66 -22.30
C LEU A 28 -7.83 -5.04 -21.51
N TYR A 29 -7.99 -5.72 -20.37
CA TYR A 29 -6.89 -6.10 -19.49
C TYR A 29 -6.33 -7.51 -19.75
N THR A 30 -6.83 -8.23 -20.76
CA THR A 30 -6.26 -9.51 -21.20
C THR A 30 -5.01 -9.25 -22.03
N MET A 31 -3.88 -9.09 -21.35
CA MET A 31 -2.58 -8.76 -21.95
C MET A 31 -1.53 -9.85 -21.66
N ALA A 32 -0.44 -9.85 -22.42
CA ALA A 32 0.71 -10.70 -22.11
C ALA A 32 1.26 -10.38 -20.71
N VAL A 33 1.68 -11.41 -19.98
CA VAL A 33 2.15 -11.27 -18.61
C VAL A 33 3.67 -11.43 -18.57
N ASN A 34 4.32 -10.55 -17.82
CA ASN A 34 5.75 -10.60 -17.57
C ASN A 34 6.16 -11.87 -16.76
N PRO A 35 7.46 -12.19 -16.68
CA PRO A 35 7.96 -13.29 -15.87
C PRO A 35 7.43 -13.29 -14.43
N ARG A 36 7.29 -14.49 -13.88
CA ARG A 36 6.65 -14.68 -12.57
C ARG A 36 7.43 -13.98 -11.45
N LEU A 37 6.74 -13.13 -10.69
CA LEU A 37 7.26 -12.47 -9.51
C LEU A 37 7.26 -13.42 -8.31
N LYS A 38 8.25 -13.27 -7.43
CA LYS A 38 8.27 -13.96 -6.12
C LYS A 38 7.24 -13.37 -5.15
N THR A 39 6.87 -12.11 -5.35
CA THR A 39 5.91 -11.37 -4.51
C THR A 39 4.48 -11.77 -4.83
N LYS A 40 3.67 -11.98 -3.79
CA LYS A 40 2.24 -12.25 -3.93
C LYS A 40 1.48 -10.95 -4.18
N MET A 41 0.70 -10.90 -5.25
CA MET A 41 -0.25 -9.83 -5.52
C MET A 41 -1.60 -10.20 -4.90
N TYR A 42 -2.08 -9.45 -3.92
CA TYR A 42 -3.39 -9.67 -3.33
C TYR A 42 -4.43 -8.80 -4.02
N SER A 43 -5.57 -9.39 -4.34
CA SER A 43 -6.71 -8.65 -4.88
C SER A 43 -7.54 -8.01 -3.77
N SER A 44 -7.96 -6.77 -3.98
CA SER A 44 -8.92 -6.04 -3.15
C SER A 44 -10.38 -6.49 -3.34
N SER A 45 -10.65 -7.39 -4.29
CA SER A 45 -12.00 -7.93 -4.55
C SER A 45 -12.18 -9.37 -4.09
N CYS A 46 -11.14 -10.22 -4.21
CA CYS A 46 -11.20 -11.62 -3.75
C CYS A 46 -10.42 -11.90 -2.46
N TYR A 47 -9.59 -10.96 -1.99
CA TYR A 47 -8.83 -11.06 -0.73
C TYR A 47 -7.87 -12.26 -0.67
N LEU A 48 -7.49 -12.77 -1.85
CA LEU A 48 -6.58 -13.88 -2.05
C LEU A 48 -5.44 -13.48 -3.00
N PRO A 49 -4.31 -14.22 -2.98
CA PRO A 49 -3.28 -14.05 -3.99
C PRO A 49 -3.83 -14.31 -5.40
N VAL A 50 -3.57 -13.40 -6.32
CA VAL A 50 -3.92 -13.53 -7.74
C VAL A 50 -2.86 -14.37 -8.44
N PRO A 51 -3.24 -15.48 -9.11
CA PRO A 51 -2.31 -16.19 -9.99
C PRO A 51 -1.81 -15.27 -11.10
N GLN A 52 -0.50 -15.30 -11.37
CA GLN A 52 0.10 -14.49 -12.43
C GLN A 52 -0.13 -15.12 -13.80
N LEU A 53 -1.40 -15.15 -14.21
CA LEU A 53 -1.89 -15.62 -15.50
C LEU A 53 -2.72 -14.49 -16.12
N SER A 54 -2.59 -14.30 -17.44
CA SER A 54 -3.21 -13.18 -18.17
C SER A 54 -4.69 -12.98 -17.80
N LYS A 55 -5.51 -14.01 -18.00
CA LYS A 55 -6.94 -13.97 -17.68
C LYS A 55 -7.23 -13.81 -16.18
N ALA A 56 -6.40 -14.38 -15.30
CA ALA A 56 -6.60 -14.26 -13.86
C ALA A 56 -6.37 -12.81 -13.38
N ILE A 57 -5.36 -12.14 -13.93
CA ILE A 57 -5.09 -10.73 -13.66
C ILE A 57 -6.23 -9.87 -14.24
N ALA A 58 -6.61 -10.11 -15.50
CA ALA A 58 -7.68 -9.36 -16.17
C ALA A 58 -9.00 -9.42 -15.37
N HIS A 59 -9.42 -10.62 -14.96
CA HIS A 59 -10.60 -10.78 -14.09
C HIS A 59 -10.43 -10.12 -12.72
N SER A 60 -9.24 -10.16 -12.13
CA SER A 60 -8.99 -9.48 -10.85
C SER A 60 -9.11 -7.95 -10.99
N VAL A 61 -8.62 -7.37 -12.10
CA VAL A 61 -8.74 -5.93 -12.38
C VAL A 61 -10.19 -5.55 -12.64
N ALA A 62 -10.91 -6.30 -13.48
CA ALA A 62 -12.33 -6.06 -13.74
C ALA A 62 -13.14 -6.11 -12.44
N LYS A 63 -12.97 -7.13 -11.60
CA LYS A 63 -13.61 -7.19 -10.28
C LYS A 63 -13.21 -6.03 -9.38
N CYS A 64 -11.94 -5.61 -9.40
CA CYS A 64 -11.50 -4.45 -8.62
C CYS A 64 -12.28 -3.19 -9.01
N LEU A 65 -12.58 -2.98 -10.30
CA LEU A 65 -13.31 -1.80 -10.78
C LEU A 65 -14.83 -1.89 -10.58
N CYS A 66 -15.38 -3.12 -10.61
CA CYS A 66 -16.82 -3.33 -10.58
C CYS A 66 -17.38 -3.70 -9.19
N ASP A 67 -16.65 -4.49 -8.40
CA ASP A 67 -17.10 -4.98 -7.09
C ASP A 67 -16.76 -3.98 -5.98
N ARG A 68 -17.50 -4.06 -4.86
CA ARG A 68 -17.17 -3.30 -3.65
C ARG A 68 -15.82 -3.72 -3.07
N VAL A 69 -15.00 -2.73 -2.73
CA VAL A 69 -13.75 -2.94 -1.98
C VAL A 69 -14.03 -3.01 -0.48
N ASP A 70 -13.76 -4.16 0.14
CA ASP A 70 -13.75 -4.34 1.60
C ASP A 70 -12.31 -4.26 2.12
N PHE A 71 -11.80 -3.04 2.23
CA PHE A 71 -10.46 -2.79 2.73
C PHE A 71 -10.26 -3.28 4.18
N PRO A 72 -11.23 -3.16 5.11
CA PRO A 72 -11.14 -3.77 6.44
C PRO A 72 -10.88 -5.28 6.41
N ARG A 73 -11.60 -6.02 5.56
CA ARG A 73 -11.37 -7.46 5.39
C ARG A 73 -9.96 -7.75 4.87
N LEU A 74 -9.48 -6.99 3.87
CA LEU A 74 -8.14 -7.18 3.33
C LEU A 74 -7.07 -6.99 4.41
N ILE A 75 -7.13 -5.89 5.16
CA ILE A 75 -6.15 -5.56 6.18
C ILE A 75 -6.13 -6.58 7.32
N ASN A 76 -7.30 -6.99 7.83
CA ASN A 76 -7.37 -8.05 8.84
C ASN A 76 -6.82 -9.38 8.30
N THR A 77 -7.20 -9.77 7.07
CA THR A 77 -6.69 -10.99 6.43
C THR A 77 -5.16 -10.98 6.31
N MET A 78 -4.57 -9.85 5.93
CA MET A 78 -3.11 -9.72 5.82
C MET A 78 -2.44 -9.79 7.20
N HIS A 79 -3.03 -9.13 8.20
CA HIS A 79 -2.54 -9.17 9.58
C HIS A 79 -2.58 -10.57 10.19
N ASP A 80 -3.69 -11.30 10.00
CA ASP A 80 -3.87 -12.67 10.48
C ASP A 80 -2.88 -13.63 9.80
N LYS A 81 -2.49 -13.34 8.55
CA LYS A 81 -1.42 -14.04 7.82
C LYS A 81 0.00 -13.63 8.24
N GLY A 82 0.15 -12.80 9.26
CA GLY A 82 1.44 -12.41 9.84
C GLY A 82 2.00 -11.08 9.35
N ALA A 83 1.29 -10.33 8.50
CA ALA A 83 1.78 -9.00 8.10
C ALA A 83 1.79 -8.05 9.30
N ARG A 84 2.91 -7.34 9.49
CA ARG A 84 3.09 -6.33 10.56
C ARG A 84 3.54 -4.98 10.01
N VAL A 85 4.09 -4.94 8.81
CA VAL A 85 4.57 -3.73 8.14
C VAL A 85 3.66 -3.46 6.94
N PHE A 86 3.08 -2.28 6.89
CA PHE A 86 2.21 -1.82 5.79
C PHE A 86 2.82 -0.55 5.20
N ILE A 87 3.23 -0.58 3.94
CA ILE A 87 3.86 0.55 3.26
C ILE A 87 2.87 1.11 2.23
N GLU A 88 2.49 2.38 2.37
CA GLU A 88 1.60 3.08 1.43
C GLU A 88 2.43 3.81 0.39
N MET A 89 2.28 3.39 -0.88
CA MET A 89 2.91 4.00 -2.04
C MET A 89 1.93 4.96 -2.71
N GLY A 90 2.04 6.26 -2.43
CA GLY A 90 1.18 7.29 -3.01
C GLY A 90 1.30 8.64 -2.29
N PRO A 91 0.74 9.73 -2.84
CA PRO A 91 0.98 11.12 -2.39
C PRO A 91 0.35 11.49 -1.02
N GLY A 92 0.00 10.49 -0.20
CA GLY A 92 -0.74 10.69 1.04
C GLY A 92 -0.51 9.60 2.07
N ARG A 93 -1.35 9.62 3.11
CA ARG A 93 -1.29 8.70 4.25
C ARG A 93 -2.64 8.13 4.64
N SER A 94 -3.58 8.14 3.69
CA SER A 94 -4.98 7.79 3.95
C SER A 94 -5.11 6.30 4.24
N LEU A 95 -4.44 5.45 3.46
CA LEU A 95 -4.49 4.00 3.66
C LEU A 95 -3.76 3.58 4.94
N CYS A 96 -2.68 4.27 5.32
CA CYS A 96 -2.03 4.10 6.61
C CYS A 96 -3.00 4.42 7.75
N SER A 97 -3.66 5.59 7.67
CA SER A 97 -4.61 6.03 8.70
C SER A 97 -5.81 5.07 8.81
N TRP A 98 -6.27 4.51 7.71
CA TRP A 98 -7.32 3.48 7.72
C TRP A 98 -6.81 2.16 8.28
N THR A 99 -5.59 1.73 7.92
CA THR A 99 -4.97 0.51 8.43
C THR A 99 -4.88 0.53 9.96
N ASP A 100 -4.41 1.65 10.53
CA ASP A 100 -4.33 1.84 11.98
C ASP A 100 -5.72 1.71 12.61
N LYS A 101 -6.71 2.45 12.10
CA LYS A 101 -8.10 2.42 12.60
C LYS A 101 -8.75 1.04 12.48
N ILE A 102 -8.60 0.37 11.34
CA ILE A 102 -9.19 -0.95 11.06
C ILE A 102 -8.70 -1.97 12.07
N LEU A 103 -7.42 -1.93 12.40
CA LEU A 103 -6.84 -2.95 13.26
C LEU A 103 -6.91 -2.58 14.75
N ASP A 104 -7.18 -1.32 15.07
CA ASP A 104 -7.57 -0.87 16.42
C ASP A 104 -9.07 -1.14 16.69
N PHE A 105 -9.88 -1.22 15.63
CA PHE A 105 -11.29 -1.54 15.72
C PHE A 105 -11.50 -2.96 16.27
N GLY A 106 -12.37 -3.11 17.28
CA GLY A 106 -12.68 -4.38 17.91
C GLY A 106 -11.72 -4.81 19.04
N VAL A 107 -10.72 -3.99 19.37
CA VAL A 107 -9.94 -4.14 20.60
C VAL A 107 -10.80 -3.61 21.76
N GLN A 108 -11.65 -4.45 22.35
CA GLN A 108 -12.43 -4.10 23.54
C GLN A 108 -11.53 -4.08 24.79
N GLU A 109 -11.73 -3.07 25.64
CA GLU A 109 -10.93 -2.77 26.81
C GLU A 109 -10.99 -3.88 27.86
N VAL A 110 -9.82 -4.41 28.20
CA VAL A 110 -9.14 -4.37 29.52
C VAL A 110 -7.89 -5.27 29.42
N ASP A 111 -7.91 -6.31 28.56
CA ASP A 111 -6.79 -7.24 28.31
C ASP A 111 -6.38 -7.40 26.82
N ALA A 112 -7.07 -6.71 25.90
CA ALA A 112 -6.79 -6.85 24.48
C ALA A 112 -5.49 -6.10 24.10
N ARG A 113 -4.38 -6.83 24.03
CA ARG A 113 -3.12 -6.33 23.45
C ARG A 113 -3.40 -5.75 22.06
N ARG A 114 -3.11 -4.45 21.87
CA ARG A 114 -3.17 -3.79 20.55
C ARG A 114 -2.51 -4.70 19.51
N LYS A 115 -3.20 -4.95 18.40
CA LYS A 115 -2.64 -5.75 17.30
C LYS A 115 -1.33 -5.09 16.85
N PRO A 116 -0.16 -5.75 16.91
CA PRO A 116 1.10 -5.12 16.53
C PRO A 116 1.10 -4.75 15.04
N ARG A 117 1.55 -3.53 14.70
CA ARG A 117 1.63 -3.03 13.31
C ARG A 117 2.56 -1.83 13.20
N VAL A 118 3.00 -1.54 11.99
CA VAL A 118 3.53 -0.24 11.58
C VAL A 118 3.01 0.10 10.19
N ALA A 119 2.38 1.27 10.06
CA ALA A 119 1.96 1.83 8.77
C ALA A 119 2.91 2.98 8.36
N VAL A 120 3.48 2.90 7.16
CA VAL A 120 4.54 3.78 6.67
C VAL A 120 4.14 4.41 5.33
N PRO A 121 3.78 5.71 5.29
CA PRO A 121 3.63 6.42 4.03
C PRO A 121 5.00 6.79 3.47
N VAL A 122 5.22 6.61 2.16
CA VAL A 122 6.50 6.99 1.52
C VAL A 122 6.50 8.39 0.92
N ASN A 123 5.33 9.00 0.76
CA ASN A 123 5.17 10.35 0.24
C ASN A 123 4.12 11.11 1.08
N ALA A 124 4.24 12.42 1.15
CA ALA A 124 3.30 13.31 1.79
C ALA A 124 3.22 14.61 0.98
N LYS A 125 2.01 14.94 0.49
CA LYS A 125 1.75 16.19 -0.22
C LYS A 125 2.34 17.40 0.52
N GLY A 126 3.11 18.22 -0.18
CA GLY A 126 3.74 19.43 0.36
C GLY A 126 5.04 19.19 1.12
N THR A 127 5.61 17.98 1.07
CA THR A 127 6.93 17.65 1.61
C THR A 127 7.84 17.18 0.48
N SER A 128 9.15 17.43 0.56
CA SER A 128 10.13 16.88 -0.38
C SER A 128 10.15 15.34 -0.32
N ASP A 129 10.30 14.71 -1.49
CA ASP A 129 10.33 13.25 -1.62
C ASP A 129 11.53 12.63 -0.89
N GLU A 130 12.70 13.29 -0.94
CA GLU A 130 13.90 12.86 -0.23
C GLU A 130 13.63 12.76 1.28
N LEU A 131 12.97 13.78 1.84
CA LEU A 131 12.65 13.81 3.26
C LEU A 131 11.61 12.75 3.63
N THR A 132 10.62 12.47 2.78
CA THR A 132 9.63 11.43 3.07
C THR A 132 10.22 10.02 2.96
N TYR A 133 11.14 9.78 2.02
CA TYR A 133 11.89 8.54 1.96
C TYR A 133 12.77 8.33 3.20
N LEU A 134 13.52 9.36 3.62
CA LEU A 134 14.33 9.27 4.85
C LEU A 134 13.46 9.00 6.09
N ARG A 135 12.30 9.65 6.21
CA ARG A 135 11.34 9.38 7.30
C ARG A 135 10.78 7.97 7.25
N ALA A 136 10.45 7.46 6.07
CA ALA A 136 9.96 6.10 5.89
C ALA A 136 11.03 5.07 6.30
N LEU A 137 12.27 5.25 5.85
CA LEU A 137 13.42 4.41 6.22
C LEU A 137 13.67 4.45 7.73
N ALA A 138 13.74 5.65 8.32
CA ALA A 138 13.92 5.82 9.75
C ALA A 138 12.83 5.09 10.55
N LYS A 139 11.56 5.21 10.12
CA LYS A 139 10.44 4.50 10.76
C LYS A 139 10.58 2.98 10.66
N LEU A 140 10.92 2.45 9.48
CA LEU A 140 11.13 1.02 9.28
C LEU A 140 12.26 0.48 10.17
N ILE A 141 13.39 1.17 10.22
CA ILE A 141 14.56 0.80 11.06
C ILE A 141 14.19 0.82 12.55
N SER A 142 13.50 1.87 13.01
CA SER A 142 13.04 1.96 14.41
C SER A 142 12.07 0.84 14.82
N HIS A 143 11.37 0.25 13.84
CA HIS A 143 10.51 -0.92 14.06
C HIS A 143 11.22 -2.26 13.81
N GLY A 144 12.55 -2.27 13.69
CA GLY A 144 13.37 -3.47 13.57
C GLY A 144 13.44 -4.08 12.18
N VAL A 145 12.97 -3.37 11.14
CA VAL A 145 13.11 -3.84 9.76
C VAL A 145 14.56 -3.72 9.33
N THR A 146 15.16 -4.84 8.95
CA THR A 146 16.53 -4.87 8.41
C THR A 146 16.52 -4.35 6.98
N LEU A 147 17.24 -3.25 6.73
CA LEU A 147 17.33 -2.60 5.43
C LEU A 147 18.81 -2.44 5.03
N ASP A 148 19.11 -2.60 3.73
CA ASP A 148 20.42 -2.24 3.20
C ASP A 148 20.51 -0.74 2.94
N ILE A 149 21.00 -0.01 3.93
CA ILE A 149 21.16 1.45 3.88
C ILE A 149 22.43 1.90 3.16
N LYS A 150 23.29 0.98 2.70
CA LYS A 150 24.53 1.35 1.99
C LYS A 150 24.24 2.09 0.69
N THR A 151 23.08 1.85 0.09
CA THR A 151 22.63 2.50 -1.15
C THR A 151 22.20 3.95 -0.95
N LEU A 152 21.88 4.35 0.28
CA LEU A 152 21.41 5.69 0.62
C LEU A 152 22.57 6.71 0.69
N PHE A 153 23.75 6.26 1.11
CA PHE A 153 24.93 7.10 1.26
C PHE A 153 25.92 6.79 0.14
N LYS A 154 26.06 7.71 -0.81
CA LYS A 154 27.16 7.70 -1.78
C LYS A 154 28.16 8.78 -1.40
N GLY A 155 29.43 8.41 -1.30
CA GLY A 155 30.52 9.31 -0.92
C GLY A 155 30.98 9.12 0.53
N SER A 156 31.93 9.94 0.95
CA SER A 156 32.48 9.94 2.30
C SER A 156 31.92 11.12 3.10
N ILE A 157 31.52 10.89 4.35
CA ILE A 157 31.23 11.97 5.31
C ILE A 157 32.54 12.67 5.73
N ILE A 158 33.70 12.04 5.48
CA ILE A 158 35.00 12.63 5.72
C ILE A 158 35.25 13.72 4.66
N VAL A 159 35.08 14.97 5.07
CA VAL A 159 35.55 16.13 4.31
C VAL A 159 37.06 16.21 4.48
N ASN A 160 37.82 15.74 3.50
CA ASN A 160 39.26 16.00 3.45
C ASN A 160 39.47 17.50 3.20
N LYS A 161 39.94 18.23 4.21
CA LYS A 161 40.40 19.62 4.04
C LYS A 161 41.51 19.61 2.98
N ALA A 162 41.29 20.29 1.86
CA ALA A 162 42.34 20.51 0.88
C ALA A 162 43.53 21.22 1.57
N LYS A 163 44.74 20.67 1.43
CA LYS A 163 45.96 21.38 1.85
C LYS A 163 46.05 22.65 1.00
N LYS A 164 46.08 23.82 1.65
CA LYS A 164 46.52 25.05 0.99
C LYS A 164 47.98 24.84 0.62
N GLU A 165 48.28 24.80 -0.67
CA GLU A 165 49.65 24.94 -1.14
C GLU A 165 50.11 26.36 -0.81
N LEU A 166 51.30 26.45 -0.21
CA LEU A 166 52.00 27.67 0.18
C LEU A 166 52.79 28.22 -1.01
#